data_AF-A0A9W6TW57-F1
#
_entry.id   AF-A0A9W6TW57-F1
#
_cell.length_a   1.000
_cell.length_b   1.000
_cell.length_c   1.000
_cell.angle_alpha   90.00
_cell.angle_beta   90.00
_cell.angle_gamma   90.00
#
_symmetry.space_group_name_H-M   'P 1'
#
loop_
_entity.id
_entity.type
_entity.pdbx_description
1 polymer ?
#
loop_
_entity_poly.entity_id
_entity_poly.type
_entity_poly.pdbx_seq_one_letter_code
_entity_poly.pdbx_strand_id
1 'polypeptide(L)'
;MITCLSDDEDEEAELMRELEKIKQEREEERLRKEEEERKASEQQSREEILQGNPLTQQQAAGSAKMKRRWNDDVVFKNQSRNEPEVKKRFINDTIRNDFHRRFLNKYIQ
;
A
#
# COMPACT_ATOMS: atom_id res chain seq x y z
N MET A 1 72.38 4.66 -24.12
CA MET A 1 71.11 5.38 -23.93
C MET A 1 69.99 4.39 -24.20
N ILE A 2 68.99 4.35 -23.31
CA ILE A 2 67.62 3.81 -23.49
C ILE A 2 67.41 2.31 -23.20
N THR A 3 67.15 1.97 -21.93
CA THR A 3 66.38 0.76 -21.53
C THR A 3 65.49 0.97 -20.28
N CYS A 4 65.35 2.18 -19.74
CA CYS A 4 64.65 2.41 -18.46
C CYS A 4 63.25 3.03 -18.59
N LEU A 5 62.65 3.09 -19.80
CA LEU A 5 61.33 3.70 -20.02
C LEU A 5 60.26 2.70 -20.49
N SER A 6 60.64 1.48 -20.88
CA SER A 6 59.70 0.42 -21.31
C SER A 6 59.21 -0.43 -20.15
N ASP A 7 60.02 -0.56 -19.09
CA ASP A 7 59.72 -1.38 -17.91
C ASP A 7 58.61 -0.73 -17.05
N ASP A 8 58.67 0.60 -16.87
CA ASP A 8 57.65 1.39 -16.17
C ASP A 8 56.27 1.38 -16.90
N GLU A 9 56.24 1.45 -18.23
CA GLU A 9 54.97 1.43 -18.99
C GLU A 9 54.29 0.04 -18.98
N ASP A 10 55.06 -1.05 -19.01
CA ASP A 10 54.54 -2.41 -18.92
C ASP A 10 54.07 -2.75 -17.48
N GLU A 11 54.78 -2.30 -16.44
CA GLU A 11 54.35 -2.41 -15.04
C GLU A 11 53.06 -1.59 -14.76
N GLU A 12 52.93 -0.39 -15.32
CA GLU A 12 51.71 0.42 -15.20
C GLU A 12 50.51 -0.26 -15.89
N ALA A 13 50.73 -0.90 -17.04
CA ALA A 13 49.70 -1.64 -17.75
C ALA A 13 49.23 -2.90 -16.99
N GLU A 14 50.13 -3.61 -16.32
CA GLU A 14 49.78 -4.73 -15.44
C GLU A 14 49.01 -4.27 -14.20
N LEU A 15 49.43 -3.17 -13.56
CA LEU A 15 48.76 -2.60 -12.40
C LEU A 15 47.32 -2.16 -12.74
N MET A 16 47.11 -1.57 -13.92
CA MET A 16 45.78 -1.16 -14.37
C MET A 16 44.83 -2.34 -14.61
N ARG A 17 45.34 -3.49 -15.10
CA ARG A 17 44.54 -4.72 -15.24
C ARG A 17 44.18 -5.33 -13.89
N GLU A 18 45.11 -5.34 -12.94
CA GLU A 18 44.86 -5.83 -11.58
C GLU A 18 43.78 -4.96 -10.90
N LEU A 19 43.87 -3.63 -11.04
CA LEU A 19 42.87 -2.70 -10.53
C LEU A 19 41.48 -2.88 -11.17
N GLU A 20 41.43 -3.10 -12.48
CA GLU A 20 40.17 -3.35 -13.19
C GLU A 20 39.50 -4.64 -12.72
N LYS A 21 40.29 -5.69 -12.49
CA LYS A 21 39.83 -6.98 -11.94
C LYS A 21 39.29 -6.84 -10.51
N ILE A 22 40.00 -6.12 -9.64
CA ILE A 22 39.57 -5.83 -8.26
C ILE A 22 38.29 -4.99 -8.25
N LYS A 23 38.17 -4.03 -9.17
CA LYS A 23 36.98 -3.19 -9.30
C LYS A 23 35.76 -3.99 -9.75
N GLN A 24 35.94 -4.90 -10.71
CA GLN A 24 34.88 -5.77 -11.21
C GLN A 24 34.38 -6.73 -10.11
N GLU A 25 35.30 -7.36 -9.37
CA GLU A 25 34.95 -8.26 -8.27
C GLU A 25 34.19 -7.54 -7.14
N ARG A 26 34.62 -6.33 -6.76
CA ARG A 26 33.93 -5.50 -5.78
C ARG A 26 32.54 -5.05 -6.23
N GLU A 27 32.36 -4.76 -7.52
CA GLU A 27 31.06 -4.38 -8.05
C GLU A 27 30.08 -5.55 -7.98
N GLU A 28 30.53 -6.75 -8.35
CA GLU A 28 29.73 -7.98 -8.30
C GLU A 28 29.35 -8.35 -6.85
N GLU A 29 30.30 -8.27 -5.91
CA GLU A 29 30.01 -8.51 -4.48
C GLU A 29 29.00 -7.49 -3.94
N ARG A 30 29.15 -6.21 -4.29
CA ARG A 30 28.20 -5.16 -3.87
C ARG A 30 26.81 -5.42 -4.42
N LEU A 31 26.68 -5.78 -5.70
CA LEU A 31 25.41 -6.13 -6.32
C LEU A 31 24.74 -7.34 -5.65
N ARG A 32 25.52 -8.38 -5.36
CA ARG A 32 25.02 -9.58 -4.67
C ARG A 32 24.53 -9.24 -3.25
N LYS A 33 25.30 -8.43 -2.51
CA LYS A 33 24.93 -8.00 -1.15
C LYS A 33 23.68 -7.11 -1.15
N GLU A 34 23.55 -6.19 -2.10
CA GLU A 34 22.37 -5.35 -2.25
C GLU A 34 21.11 -6.16 -2.56
N GLU A 35 21.24 -7.21 -3.38
CA GLU A 35 20.13 -8.13 -3.66
C GLU A 35 19.71 -8.94 -2.42
N GLU A 36 20.67 -9.44 -1.63
CA GLU A 36 20.39 -10.12 -0.37
C GLU A 36 19.74 -9.19 0.66
N GLU A 37 20.23 -7.96 0.81
CA GLU A 37 19.68 -6.97 1.73
C GLU A 37 18.26 -6.56 1.33
N ARG A 38 18.00 -6.37 0.03
CA ARG A 38 16.66 -6.09 -0.49
C ARG A 38 15.71 -7.24 -0.18
N LYS A 39 16.12 -8.49 -0.43
CA LYS A 39 15.31 -9.68 -0.12
C LYS A 39 15.04 -9.80 1.39
N ALA A 40 16.03 -9.52 2.23
CA ALA A 40 15.87 -9.54 3.68
C ALA A 40 14.90 -8.45 4.17
N SER A 41 15.01 -7.23 3.62
CA SER A 41 14.08 -6.14 3.91
C SER A 41 12.65 -6.45 3.48
N GLU A 42 12.46 -7.03 2.29
CA GLU A 42 11.15 -7.48 1.81
C GLU A 42 10.54 -8.58 2.68
N GLN A 43 11.36 -9.52 3.17
CA GLN A 43 10.93 -10.57 4.09
C GLN A 43 10.52 -9.99 5.44
N GLN A 44 11.33 -9.11 6.03
CA GLN A 44 11.00 -8.43 7.28
C GLN A 44 9.71 -7.60 7.16
N SER A 45 9.55 -6.85 6.07
CA SER A 45 8.33 -6.08 5.82
C SER A 45 7.09 -6.99 5.71
N ARG A 46 7.21 -8.14 5.03
CA ARG A 46 6.11 -9.12 4.95
C ARG A 46 5.77 -9.71 6.32
N GLU A 47 6.76 -10.04 7.12
CA GLU A 47 6.58 -10.56 8.47
C GLU A 47 5.92 -9.52 9.39
N GLU A 48 6.35 -8.26 9.31
CA GLU A 48 5.76 -7.14 10.07
C GLU A 48 4.32 -6.85 9.64
N ILE A 49 4.00 -6.88 8.35
CA ILE A 49 2.62 -6.73 7.86
C ILE A 49 1.73 -7.88 8.35
N LEU A 50 2.26 -9.10 8.38
CA LEU A 50 1.53 -10.29 8.80
C LEU A 50 1.31 -10.33 10.33
N GLN A 51 2.30 -9.90 11.12
CA GLN A 51 2.27 -9.85 12.59
C GLN A 51 1.60 -8.59 13.14
N GLY A 52 1.71 -7.46 12.44
CA GLY A 52 1.22 -6.16 12.89
C GLY A 52 -0.30 -6.02 12.84
N ASN A 53 -1.00 -6.95 12.18
CA ASN A 53 -2.45 -6.99 12.16
C ASN A 53 -2.99 -8.04 13.14
N PRO A 54 -3.42 -7.65 14.36
CA PRO A 54 -3.95 -8.59 15.33
C PRO A 54 -5.22 -9.32 14.84
N LEU A 55 -5.92 -8.79 13.82
CA LEU A 55 -7.10 -9.42 13.24
C LEU A 55 -6.76 -10.65 12.37
N THR A 56 -5.66 -10.61 11.61
CA THR A 56 -5.23 -11.75 10.76
C THR A 56 -4.67 -12.89 11.61
N GLN A 57 -3.97 -12.57 12.69
CA GLN A 57 -3.44 -13.56 13.62
C GLN A 57 -4.56 -14.32 14.36
N GLN A 58 -5.67 -13.62 14.65
CA GLN A 58 -6.88 -14.22 15.23
C GLN A 58 -7.63 -15.16 14.28
N GLN A 59 -7.54 -14.94 12.96
CA GLN A 59 -8.15 -15.81 11.95
C GLN A 59 -7.35 -17.10 11.72
N ALA A 60 -6.03 -17.07 11.87
CA ALA A 60 -5.16 -18.25 11.70
C ALA A 60 -5.17 -19.20 12.92
N ALA A 61 -5.36 -18.67 14.14
CA ALA A 61 -5.22 -19.43 15.39
C ALA A 61 -6.49 -20.20 15.84
N GLY A 62 -7.63 -20.02 15.18
CA GLY A 62 -8.82 -20.77 15.53
C GLY A 62 -10.04 -20.32 14.77
N SER A 63 -10.67 -21.28 14.08
CA SER A 63 -12.03 -21.24 13.55
C SER A 63 -12.94 -20.26 14.30
N ALA A 64 -12.96 -19.02 13.85
CA ALA A 64 -13.90 -18.03 14.32
C ALA A 64 -15.24 -18.41 13.68
N LYS A 65 -15.98 -19.30 14.34
CA LYS A 65 -17.43 -19.39 14.22
C LYS A 65 -17.93 -17.95 14.28
N MET A 66 -18.26 -17.38 13.12
CA MET A 66 -18.67 -16.00 13.01
C MET A 66 -19.93 -15.89 13.85
N LYS A 67 -19.80 -15.36 15.07
CA LYS A 67 -20.91 -15.23 16.01
C LYS A 67 -22.00 -14.47 15.28
N ARG A 68 -23.17 -15.10 15.14
CA ARG A 68 -24.33 -14.52 14.47
C ARG A 68 -24.54 -13.13 15.07
N ARG A 69 -24.41 -12.10 14.24
CA ARG A 69 -24.49 -10.71 14.69
C ARG A 69 -25.92 -10.46 15.15
N TRP A 70 -26.12 -9.68 16.20
CA TRP A 70 -27.47 -9.36 16.70
C TRP A 70 -28.39 -8.76 15.62
N ASN A 71 -27.81 -8.11 14.60
CA ASN A 71 -28.49 -7.58 13.42
C ASN A 71 -28.90 -8.63 12.37
N ASP A 72 -28.48 -9.88 12.53
CA ASP A 72 -28.67 -10.89 11.50
C ASP A 72 -30.12 -11.42 11.46
N ASP A 73 -30.85 -11.27 12.57
CA ASP A 73 -32.27 -11.65 12.71
C ASP A 73 -33.27 -10.55 12.31
N VAL A 74 -32.77 -9.41 11.83
CA VAL A 74 -33.64 -8.31 11.42
C VAL A 74 -34.15 -8.57 10.00
N VAL A 75 -35.48 -8.62 9.85
CA VAL A 75 -36.17 -8.90 8.57
C VAL A 75 -36.01 -7.79 7.53
N PHE A 76 -35.69 -6.57 7.96
CA PHE A 76 -35.44 -5.42 7.09
C PHE A 76 -33.96 -5.02 7.15
N LYS A 77 -33.18 -5.42 6.14
CA LYS A 77 -31.78 -5.00 5.99
C LYS A 77 -31.68 -3.91 4.92
N ASN A 78 -30.87 -2.88 5.18
CA ASN A 78 -30.42 -1.91 4.18
C ASN A 78 -31.53 -1.16 3.39
N GLN A 79 -32.56 -0.67 4.08
CA GLN A 79 -33.75 -0.05 3.48
C GLN A 79 -33.45 1.24 2.69
N SER A 80 -32.41 1.97 3.06
CA SER A 80 -32.04 3.27 2.44
C SER A 80 -31.16 3.13 1.20
N ARG A 81 -30.77 1.90 0.78
CA ARG A 81 -29.80 1.71 -0.30
C ARG A 81 -30.26 2.26 -1.65
N ASN A 82 -31.57 2.28 -1.90
CA ASN A 82 -32.16 2.73 -3.15
C ASN A 82 -33.08 3.95 -2.95
N GLU A 83 -32.88 4.74 -1.90
CA GLU A 83 -33.71 5.92 -1.67
C GLU A 83 -33.49 6.92 -2.81
N PRO A 84 -34.56 7.35 -3.51
CA PRO A 84 -34.42 8.28 -4.62
C PRO A 84 -33.95 9.64 -4.10
N GLU A 85 -32.81 10.11 -4.61
CA GLU A 85 -32.29 11.42 -4.22
C GLU A 85 -33.30 12.54 -4.51
N VAL A 86 -33.60 13.33 -3.49
CA VAL A 86 -34.55 14.45 -3.60
C VAL A 86 -33.91 15.58 -4.40
N LYS A 87 -34.17 15.59 -5.72
CA LYS A 87 -33.74 16.68 -6.61
C LYS A 87 -34.42 17.99 -6.25
N LYS A 88 -33.65 19.08 -6.19
CA LYS A 88 -34.14 20.45 -5.99
C LYS A 88 -35.02 20.84 -7.19
N ARG A 89 -36.32 20.97 -6.95
CA ARG A 89 -37.30 21.40 -7.96
C ARG A 89 -37.97 22.69 -7.50
N PHE A 90 -38.20 23.61 -8.42
CA PHE A 90 -39.00 24.80 -8.14
C PHE A 90 -40.45 24.54 -8.56
N ILE A 91 -41.38 24.78 -7.66
CA ILE A 91 -42.82 24.66 -7.90
C ILE A 91 -43.43 26.03 -7.66
N ASN A 92 -44.12 26.56 -8.67
CA ASN A 92 -44.88 27.81 -8.56
C ASN A 92 -46.22 27.56 -7.85
N ASP A 93 -46.17 27.17 -6.59
CA ASP A 93 -47.31 26.89 -5.71
C ASP A 93 -46.90 27.19 -4.26
N THR A 94 -47.68 27.98 -3.55
CA THR A 94 -47.38 28.43 -2.18
C THR A 94 -47.72 27.41 -1.10
N ILE A 95 -48.30 26.25 -1.39
CA ILE A 95 -48.60 25.23 -0.36
C ILE A 95 -47.97 23.88 -0.69
N ARG A 96 -47.75 23.59 -1.98
CA ARG A 96 -47.15 22.30 -2.40
C ARG A 96 -45.64 22.33 -2.54
N ASN A 97 -45.01 23.51 -2.52
CA ASN A 97 -43.57 23.68 -2.59
C ASN A 97 -42.85 22.98 -1.43
N ASP A 98 -41.66 22.45 -1.71
CA ASP A 98 -40.75 21.84 -0.75
C ASP A 98 -40.49 22.73 0.48
N PHE A 99 -40.48 24.07 0.29
CA PHE A 99 -40.38 25.01 1.42
C PHE A 99 -41.54 24.86 2.40
N HIS A 100 -42.79 24.86 1.90
CA HIS A 100 -43.98 24.79 2.76
C HIS A 100 -44.10 23.43 3.42
N ARG A 101 -43.78 22.33 2.71
CA ARG A 101 -43.70 20.99 3.31
C ARG A 101 -42.68 20.92 4.45
N ARG A 102 -41.48 21.47 4.25
CA ARG A 102 -40.44 21.53 5.29
C ARG A 102 -40.83 22.44 6.46
N PHE A 103 -41.53 23.54 6.18
CA PHE A 103 -42.02 24.45 7.21
C PHE A 103 -43.04 23.75 8.11
N LEU A 104 -44.05 23.10 7.52
CA LEU A 104 -45.05 22.35 8.28
C LEU A 104 -44.39 21.25 9.13
N ASN A 105 -43.56 20.41 8.54
CA ASN A 105 -42.86 19.34 9.27
C ASN A 105 -41.98 19.83 10.44
N LYS A 106 -41.51 21.09 10.38
CA LYS A 106 -40.65 21.67 11.42
C LYS A 106 -41.44 22.36 12.54
N TYR A 107 -42.56 23.01 12.21
CA TYR A 107 -43.28 23.90 13.12
C TYR A 107 -44.64 23.34 13.56
N ILE A 108 -45.14 22.31 12.88
CA ILE A 108 -46.42 21.66 13.17
C ILE A 108 -46.12 20.17 13.29
N GLN A 109 -46.28 19.63 14.50
CA GLN A 109 -46.02 18.22 14.80
C GLN A 109 -47.26 17.38 14.54
#